data_AF-A0A9R1RRZ1-F1
#
_entry.id   AF-A0A9R1RRZ1-F1
#
_cell.length_a   1.000
_cell.length_b   1.000
_cell.length_c   1.000
_cell.angle_alpha   90.00
_cell.angle_beta   90.00
_cell.angle_gamma   90.00
#
_symmetry.space_group_name_H-M   'P 1'
#
loop_
_entity.id
_entity.type
_entity.pdbx_description
1 polymer ?
#
loop_
_entity_poly.entity_id
_entity_poly.type
_entity_poly.pdbx_seq_one_letter_code
_entity_poly.pdbx_strand_id
1 'polypeptide(L)'
;MTGESKIVNKDQKSPFMMSGCKVADGYGTMLVTAVGINTEWGLLMASISEDSGEETPLQVRLNGVATFIGIIGLSVAVAVLVVLLARYFTGHTYNPDGSPQYVKGKMGVGETIRGVVKIFTVAVTIVVVAVPEGLPLAVTLTLAFSMRKMMRDKALVRRLSACETMGSATTICSDKTGTLTLNQMTVVEAYFGGEKMDPPDNTQKLSAAVSTMIIEGIAQNTSGSIFEPEGDQAPEVTGSPTEKAILSWGLQLGMKFSETRSKSSILQVFPFNSEKKRGGVAVQVGEFKKFIEDMAVASLRCVAFAYRPCEMSDVPKEDQRADWVLPEDNLIMLACRPGVQDSIRLCAAAGIKVRMVTGDNLQTARAIALECGILTDPNVSEPTIIEGKTFRELSDLEREEVADKISVMGRSSPNDKLLLVKALRNRGHVVAVTGDGTNDAPALHEADIGLSMGIQGTEVAKESSDIIILDDNFATLVRVVRWGRSVYANIQKFIQFQLTVNVAALIINVVSAVSSGDVPLNAVSCSGLI
;
A
#
# COMPACT_ATOMS: atom_id res chain seq x y z
N MET A 1 -14.04 -17.41 3.27
CA MET A 1 -15.31 -16.64 3.19
C MET A 1 -16.12 -16.60 4.47
N THR A 2 -15.89 -17.46 5.47
CA THR A 2 -16.61 -17.43 6.77
C THR A 2 -16.18 -16.29 7.70
N GLY A 3 -15.22 -15.45 7.29
CA GLY A 3 -14.61 -14.43 8.17
C GLY A 3 -13.67 -15.00 9.23
N GLU A 4 -13.57 -16.33 9.36
CA GLU A 4 -12.68 -16.99 10.31
C GLU A 4 -11.34 -17.39 9.66
N SER A 5 -10.23 -17.10 10.34
CA SER A 5 -8.88 -17.47 9.90
C SER A 5 -8.53 -18.96 10.16
N LYS A 6 -9.50 -19.78 10.57
CA LYS A 6 -9.29 -21.21 10.83
C LYS A 6 -9.18 -21.96 9.51
N ILE A 7 -8.15 -22.79 9.40
CA ILE A 7 -7.99 -23.74 8.30
C ILE A 7 -9.13 -24.76 8.41
N VAL A 8 -9.90 -24.90 7.34
CA VAL A 8 -11.01 -25.86 7.25
C VAL A 8 -10.55 -27.05 6.42
N ASN A 9 -10.53 -28.23 7.03
CA ASN A 9 -10.20 -29.46 6.32
C ASN A 9 -11.30 -29.80 5.30
N LYS A 10 -10.86 -30.19 4.10
CA LYS A 10 -11.74 -30.64 3.02
C LYS A 10 -11.58 -32.14 2.85
N ASP A 11 -12.69 -32.85 3.02
CA ASP A 11 -12.79 -34.30 2.94
C ASP A 11 -14.09 -34.70 2.22
N GLN A 12 -14.40 -36.01 2.17
CA GLN A 12 -15.62 -36.51 1.55
C GLN A 12 -16.92 -35.98 2.21
N LYS A 13 -16.86 -35.54 3.47
CA LYS A 13 -18.01 -34.98 4.20
C LYS A 13 -18.18 -33.49 3.93
N SER A 14 -17.12 -32.79 3.53
CA SER A 14 -17.13 -31.38 3.15
C SER A 14 -16.37 -31.14 1.84
N PRO A 15 -16.84 -31.67 0.70
CA PRO A 15 -16.08 -31.71 -0.55
C PRO A 15 -16.09 -30.38 -1.32
N PHE A 16 -16.92 -29.42 -0.92
CA PHE A 16 -17.09 -28.17 -1.65
C PHE A 16 -15.95 -27.18 -1.34
N MET A 17 -15.34 -26.67 -2.41
CA MET A 17 -14.38 -25.57 -2.39
C MET A 17 -15.02 -24.32 -2.98
N MET A 18 -14.69 -23.18 -2.39
CA MET A 18 -15.24 -21.89 -2.79
C MET A 18 -14.19 -21.09 -3.56
N SER A 19 -14.64 -20.37 -4.60
CA SER A 19 -13.82 -19.39 -5.30
C SER A 19 -13.31 -18.31 -4.33
N GLY A 20 -12.11 -17.79 -4.54
CA GLY A 20 -11.47 -16.79 -3.66
C GLY A 20 -10.79 -17.36 -2.39
N CYS A 21 -10.84 -18.68 -2.15
CA CYS A 21 -10.13 -19.33 -1.04
C CYS A 21 -8.76 -19.89 -1.48
N LYS A 22 -7.77 -19.90 -0.56
CA LYS A 22 -6.42 -20.44 -0.80
C LYS A 22 -6.24 -21.78 -0.06
N VAL A 23 -5.57 -22.74 -0.71
CA VAL A 23 -5.16 -24.00 -0.07
C VAL A 23 -4.00 -23.68 0.89
N ALA A 24 -4.18 -24.00 2.18
CA ALA A 24 -3.17 -23.76 3.20
C ALA A 24 -2.13 -24.90 3.26
N ASP A 25 -2.57 -26.15 3.10
CA ASP A 25 -1.73 -27.34 3.12
C ASP A 25 -2.42 -28.50 2.36
N GLY A 26 -1.64 -29.43 1.83
CA GLY A 26 -2.10 -30.60 1.08
C GLY A 26 -2.20 -30.44 -0.46
N TYR A 27 -2.61 -31.52 -1.14
CA TYR A 27 -2.84 -31.56 -2.59
C TYR A 27 -4.08 -32.40 -2.93
N GLY A 28 -4.66 -32.18 -4.10
CA GLY A 28 -5.85 -32.92 -4.55
C GLY A 28 -6.30 -32.50 -5.94
N THR A 29 -7.37 -33.13 -6.42
CA THR A 29 -8.04 -32.80 -7.68
C THR A 29 -9.47 -32.37 -7.41
N MET A 30 -10.00 -31.50 -8.26
CA MET A 30 -11.35 -30.96 -8.10
C MET A 30 -12.07 -30.83 -9.44
N LEU A 31 -13.40 -30.85 -9.37
CA LEU A 31 -14.27 -30.51 -10.48
C LEU A 31 -14.74 -29.06 -10.34
N VAL A 32 -14.47 -28.23 -11.34
CA VAL A 32 -14.95 -26.84 -11.36
C VAL A 32 -16.45 -26.82 -11.64
N THR A 33 -17.24 -26.31 -10.70
CA THR A 33 -18.71 -26.26 -10.82
C THR A 33 -19.23 -24.93 -11.36
N ALA A 34 -18.49 -23.83 -11.17
CA ALA A 34 -18.84 -22.49 -11.64
C ALA A 34 -17.59 -21.64 -11.91
N VAL A 35 -17.71 -20.66 -12.82
CA VAL A 35 -16.63 -19.72 -13.17
C VAL A 35 -17.16 -18.29 -13.28
N GLY A 36 -16.29 -17.31 -13.04
CA GLY A 36 -16.61 -15.88 -13.17
C GLY A 36 -17.75 -15.42 -12.25
N ILE A 37 -18.66 -14.61 -12.80
CA ILE A 37 -19.81 -14.01 -12.10
C ILE A 37 -20.75 -15.05 -11.47
N ASN A 38 -20.77 -16.27 -12.02
CA ASN A 38 -21.62 -17.35 -11.55
C ASN A 38 -21.07 -18.04 -10.28
N THR A 39 -19.91 -17.61 -9.78
CA THR A 39 -19.38 -18.07 -8.49
C THR A 39 -19.89 -17.17 -7.36
N GLU A 40 -20.05 -17.69 -6.13
CA GLU A 40 -20.41 -16.86 -4.97
C GLU A 40 -19.45 -15.68 -4.78
N TRP A 41 -18.15 -15.91 -4.95
CA TRP A 41 -17.13 -14.85 -4.90
C TRP A 41 -17.32 -13.81 -6.01
N GLY A 42 -17.58 -14.25 -7.25
CA GLY A 42 -17.81 -13.37 -8.38
C GLY A 42 -19.06 -12.51 -8.19
N LEU A 43 -20.13 -13.08 -7.64
CA LEU A 43 -21.36 -12.36 -7.33
C LEU A 43 -21.14 -11.30 -6.23
N LEU A 44 -20.40 -11.68 -5.18
CA LEU A 44 -20.05 -10.82 -4.06
C LEU A 44 -19.13 -9.67 -4.51
N MET A 45 -18.13 -9.98 -5.35
CA MET A 45 -17.25 -8.95 -5.93
C MET A 45 -17.97 -8.05 -6.91
N ALA A 46 -18.94 -8.54 -7.69
CA ALA A 46 -19.76 -7.67 -8.54
C ALA A 46 -20.57 -6.65 -7.74
N SER A 47 -21.08 -7.04 -6.57
CA SER A 47 -21.78 -6.10 -5.68
C SER A 47 -20.85 -5.08 -5.00
N ILE A 48 -19.55 -5.36 -4.86
CA ILE A 48 -18.55 -4.44 -4.29
C ILE A 48 -17.88 -3.58 -5.37
N SER A 49 -17.84 -4.06 -6.62
CA SER A 49 -17.20 -3.40 -7.76
C SER A 49 -18.15 -2.52 -8.58
N GLU A 50 -19.37 -2.27 -8.11
CA GLU A 50 -20.12 -1.09 -8.52
C GLU A 50 -19.33 0.14 -8.07
N ASP A 51 -18.46 0.62 -8.95
CA ASP A 51 -17.81 1.92 -8.89
C ASP A 51 -18.94 2.94 -8.72
N SER A 52 -19.14 3.42 -7.49
CA SER A 52 -20.36 4.11 -7.05
C SER A 52 -20.56 5.47 -7.71
N GLY A 53 -19.77 5.83 -8.73
CA GLY A 53 -19.79 7.13 -9.38
C GLY A 53 -19.53 8.27 -8.40
N GLU A 54 -18.98 7.95 -7.22
CA GLU A 54 -18.75 8.91 -6.15
C GLU A 54 -17.69 9.92 -6.59
N GLU A 55 -18.10 11.18 -6.61
CA GLU A 55 -17.19 12.30 -6.88
C GLU A 55 -16.03 12.28 -5.87
N THR A 56 -14.80 12.51 -6.37
CA THR A 56 -13.62 12.62 -5.50
C THR A 56 -13.79 13.77 -4.49
N PRO A 57 -13.19 13.71 -3.29
CA PRO A 57 -13.25 14.79 -2.32
C PRO A 57 -12.87 16.16 -2.90
N LEU A 58 -11.92 16.22 -3.83
CA LEU A 58 -11.59 17.45 -4.55
C LEU A 58 -12.74 17.91 -5.44
N GLN A 59 -13.30 17.01 -6.24
CA GLN A 59 -14.41 17.34 -7.14
C GLN A 59 -15.58 17.94 -6.36
N VAL A 60 -15.94 17.36 -5.21
CA VAL A 60 -17.00 17.91 -4.35
C VAL A 60 -16.66 19.32 -3.87
N ARG A 61 -15.44 19.54 -3.35
CA ARG A 61 -15.00 20.87 -2.90
C ARG A 61 -14.96 21.88 -4.04
N LEU A 62 -14.53 21.45 -5.22
CA LEU A 62 -14.42 22.28 -6.42
C LEU A 62 -15.78 22.63 -7.02
N ASN A 63 -16.73 21.69 -7.01
CA ASN A 63 -18.13 21.95 -7.35
C ASN A 63 -18.72 22.99 -6.39
N GLY A 64 -18.37 22.94 -5.10
CA GLY A 64 -18.74 23.97 -4.13
C GLY A 64 -18.17 25.35 -4.47
N VAL A 65 -16.88 25.43 -4.81
CA VAL A 65 -16.22 26.68 -5.25
C VAL A 65 -16.84 27.22 -6.54
N ALA A 66 -17.06 26.37 -7.55
CA ALA A 66 -17.69 26.74 -8.80
C ALA A 66 -19.12 27.30 -8.57
N THR A 67 -19.90 26.65 -7.70
CA THR A 67 -21.24 27.11 -7.32
C THR A 67 -21.19 28.48 -6.65
N PHE A 68 -20.27 28.69 -5.71
CA PHE A 68 -20.10 29.98 -5.03
C PHE A 68 -19.76 31.11 -6.01
N ILE A 69 -18.85 30.86 -6.95
CA ILE A 69 -18.48 31.81 -8.00
C ILE A 69 -19.68 32.09 -8.92
N GLY A 70 -20.44 31.05 -9.28
CA GLY A 70 -21.67 31.18 -10.07
C GLY A 70 -22.70 32.09 -9.40
N ILE A 71 -22.90 31.96 -8.09
CA ILE A 71 -23.82 32.82 -7.31
C ILE A 71 -23.35 34.29 -7.32
N ILE A 72 -22.04 34.54 -7.13
CA ILE A 72 -21.48 35.90 -7.21
C ILE A 72 -21.68 36.47 -8.61
N GLY A 73 -21.33 35.70 -9.64
CA GLY A 73 -21.48 36.09 -11.05
C GLY A 73 -22.91 36.44 -11.41
N LEU A 74 -23.88 35.62 -10.98
CA LEU A 74 -25.30 35.86 -11.17
C LEU A 74 -25.77 37.13 -10.46
N SER A 75 -25.34 37.34 -9.21
CA SER A 75 -25.70 38.53 -8.42
C SER A 75 -25.19 39.81 -9.09
N VAL A 76 -23.96 39.79 -9.58
CA VAL A 76 -23.34 40.91 -10.32
C VAL A 76 -24.07 41.15 -11.65
N ALA A 77 -24.39 40.10 -12.40
CA ALA A 77 -25.12 40.22 -13.66
C ALA A 77 -26.51 40.84 -13.49
N VAL A 78 -27.25 40.43 -12.44
CA VAL A 78 -28.56 41.00 -12.10
C VAL A 78 -28.43 42.47 -11.70
N ALA A 79 -27.43 42.82 -10.88
CA ALA A 79 -27.18 44.21 -10.50
C ALA A 79 -26.88 45.09 -11.72
N VAL A 80 -26.01 44.63 -12.63
CA VAL A 80 -25.70 45.35 -13.88
C VAL A 80 -26.94 45.47 -14.77
N LEU A 81 -27.73 44.41 -14.91
CA LEU A 81 -28.99 44.43 -15.67
C LEU A 81 -29.94 45.52 -15.15
N VAL A 82 -30.15 45.60 -13.84
CA VAL A 82 -31.02 46.62 -13.21
C VAL A 82 -30.47 48.03 -13.46
N VAL A 83 -29.16 48.23 -13.28
CA VAL A 83 -28.51 49.54 -13.52
C VAL A 83 -28.65 49.97 -14.98
N LEU A 84 -28.42 49.06 -15.94
CA LEU A 84 -28.53 49.36 -17.36
C LEU A 84 -29.97 49.60 -17.79
N LEU A 85 -30.94 48.83 -17.29
CA LEU A 85 -32.36 49.09 -17.55
C LEU A 85 -32.80 50.43 -16.98
N ALA A 86 -32.38 50.77 -15.76
CA ALA A 86 -32.67 52.08 -15.17
C ALA A 86 -32.07 53.21 -16.01
N ARG A 87 -30.81 53.10 -16.44
CA ARG A 87 -30.18 54.09 -17.33
C ARG A 87 -30.85 54.19 -18.69
N TYR A 88 -31.26 53.06 -19.26
CA TYR A 88 -31.98 52.99 -20.52
C TYR A 88 -33.33 53.71 -20.43
N PHE A 89 -34.19 53.37 -19.47
CA PHE A 89 -35.50 54.00 -19.33
C PHE A 89 -35.46 55.45 -18.83
N THR A 90 -34.39 55.86 -18.14
CA THR A 90 -34.18 57.27 -17.75
C THR A 90 -33.56 58.13 -18.85
N GLY A 91 -33.18 57.55 -20.00
CA GLY A 91 -32.63 58.28 -21.14
C GLY A 91 -31.17 58.70 -20.99
N HIS A 92 -30.42 58.09 -20.06
CA HIS A 92 -28.99 58.36 -19.82
C HIS A 92 -28.06 57.42 -20.62
N THR A 93 -28.60 56.64 -21.55
CA THR A 93 -27.83 55.82 -22.49
C THR A 93 -27.75 56.52 -23.85
N TYR A 94 -26.55 56.61 -24.42
CA TYR A 94 -26.30 57.31 -25.67
C TYR A 94 -25.78 56.35 -26.74
N ASN A 95 -26.18 56.58 -27.98
CA ASN A 95 -25.63 55.94 -29.16
C ASN A 95 -24.25 56.51 -29.50
N PRO A 96 -23.46 55.83 -30.37
CA PRO A 96 -22.17 56.33 -30.84
C PRO A 96 -22.24 57.71 -31.53
N ASP A 97 -23.42 58.09 -32.02
CA ASP A 97 -23.71 59.40 -32.63
C ASP A 97 -24.10 60.47 -31.60
N GLY A 98 -24.10 60.15 -30.30
CA GLY A 98 -24.48 61.04 -29.21
C GLY A 98 -25.99 61.17 -28.96
N SER A 99 -26.84 60.49 -29.74
CA SER A 99 -28.29 60.50 -29.54
C SER A 99 -28.73 59.62 -28.36
N PRO A 100 -29.72 60.03 -27.54
CA PRO A 100 -30.24 59.18 -26.47
C PRO A 100 -30.95 57.95 -27.06
N GLN A 101 -30.57 56.76 -26.57
CA GLN A 101 -31.10 55.47 -27.02
C GLN A 101 -32.58 55.26 -26.70
N TYR A 102 -33.12 56.00 -25.73
CA TYR A 102 -34.52 55.93 -25.35
C TYR A 102 -35.08 57.32 -25.09
N VAL A 103 -36.18 57.64 -25.77
CA VAL A 103 -36.95 58.88 -25.56
C VAL A 103 -38.40 58.53 -25.29
N LYS A 104 -38.87 58.88 -24.08
CA LYS A 104 -40.23 58.60 -23.60
C LYS A 104 -41.28 59.12 -24.60
N GLY A 105 -42.09 58.21 -25.16
CA GLY A 105 -43.23 58.54 -26.02
C GLY A 105 -42.92 58.78 -27.51
N LYS A 106 -41.67 58.65 -27.98
CA LYS A 106 -41.30 58.84 -29.40
C LYS A 106 -40.81 57.58 -30.12
N MET A 107 -40.37 56.55 -29.40
CA MET A 107 -39.85 55.33 -30.00
C MET A 107 -40.93 54.28 -30.28
N GLY A 108 -40.75 53.55 -31.38
CA GLY A 108 -41.54 52.36 -31.69
C GLY A 108 -41.27 51.20 -30.74
N VAL A 109 -42.28 50.35 -30.54
CA VAL A 109 -42.20 49.16 -29.66
C VAL A 109 -41.04 48.24 -30.07
N GLY A 110 -40.82 48.06 -31.38
CA GLY A 110 -39.74 47.21 -31.89
C GLY A 110 -38.31 47.72 -31.57
N GLU A 111 -38.09 49.03 -31.57
CA GLU A 111 -36.79 49.60 -31.20
C GLU A 111 -36.54 49.50 -29.69
N THR A 112 -37.60 49.69 -28.89
CA THR A 112 -37.53 49.53 -27.44
C THR A 112 -37.15 48.09 -27.06
N ILE A 113 -37.75 47.10 -27.71
CA ILE A 113 -37.45 45.67 -27.50
C ILE A 113 -35.99 45.36 -27.91
N ARG A 114 -35.49 45.90 -29.03
CA ARG A 114 -34.09 45.69 -29.46
C ARG A 114 -33.08 46.18 -28.42
N GLY A 115 -33.29 47.35 -27.84
CA GLY A 115 -32.40 47.88 -26.79
C GLY A 115 -32.41 47.02 -25.52
N VAL A 116 -33.59 46.57 -25.08
CA VAL A 116 -33.73 45.65 -23.94
C VAL A 116 -33.05 44.31 -24.20
N VAL A 117 -33.20 43.76 -25.42
CA VAL A 117 -32.51 42.52 -25.82
C VAL A 117 -30.99 42.71 -25.78
N LYS A 118 -30.45 43.84 -26.26
CA LYS A 118 -29.01 44.13 -26.17
C LYS A 118 -28.53 44.12 -24.71
N ILE A 119 -29.24 44.81 -23.82
CA ILE A 119 -28.90 44.86 -22.39
C ILE A 119 -28.97 43.46 -21.75
N PHE A 120 -29.98 42.66 -22.11
CA PHE A 120 -30.11 41.28 -21.65
C PHE A 120 -28.94 40.41 -22.13
N THR A 121 -28.50 40.56 -23.38
CA THR A 121 -27.31 39.86 -23.91
C THR A 121 -26.04 40.21 -23.13
N VAL A 122 -25.88 41.47 -22.68
CA VAL A 122 -24.76 41.87 -21.80
C VAL A 122 -24.82 41.11 -20.47
N ALA A 123 -26.00 41.04 -19.84
CA ALA A 123 -26.17 40.31 -18.58
C ALA A 123 -25.87 38.82 -18.72
N VAL A 124 -26.35 38.18 -19.81
CA VAL A 124 -26.02 36.77 -20.12
C VAL A 124 -24.53 36.58 -20.33
N THR A 125 -23.86 37.51 -21.03
CA THR A 125 -22.41 37.47 -21.25
C THR A 125 -21.63 37.51 -19.92
N ILE A 126 -22.05 38.35 -18.97
CA ILE A 126 -21.44 38.41 -17.64
C ILE A 126 -21.57 37.08 -16.89
N VAL A 127 -22.73 36.41 -16.98
CA VAL A 127 -22.94 35.09 -16.36
C VAL A 127 -22.01 34.05 -16.97
N VAL A 128 -21.94 33.96 -18.31
CA VAL A 128 -21.08 32.99 -19.00
C VAL A 128 -19.60 33.19 -18.63
N VAL A 129 -19.14 34.45 -18.54
CA VAL A 129 -17.75 34.76 -18.15
C VAL A 129 -17.45 34.43 -16.69
N ALA A 130 -18.45 34.49 -15.81
CA ALA A 130 -18.26 34.20 -14.39
C ALA A 130 -18.11 32.70 -14.10
N VAL A 131 -18.80 31.83 -14.85
CA VAL A 131 -18.82 30.38 -14.58
C VAL A 131 -17.55 29.71 -15.12
N PRO A 132 -16.73 29.06 -14.27
CA PRO A 132 -15.51 28.39 -14.70
C PRO A 132 -15.80 26.99 -15.27
N GLU A 133 -16.22 26.91 -16.54
CA GLU A 133 -16.58 25.65 -17.20
C GLU A 133 -15.39 24.66 -17.36
N GLY A 134 -14.16 25.17 -17.46
CA GLY A 134 -12.95 24.34 -17.62
C GLY A 134 -12.49 23.60 -16.36
N LEU A 135 -13.07 23.91 -15.19
CA LEU A 135 -12.54 23.47 -13.90
C LEU A 135 -12.71 21.95 -13.63
N PRO A 136 -13.88 21.34 -13.85
CA PRO A 136 -14.02 19.87 -13.73
C PRO A 136 -13.17 19.09 -14.75
N LEU A 137 -13.00 19.64 -15.97
CA LEU A 137 -12.22 19.03 -17.04
C LEU A 137 -10.72 19.00 -16.70
N ALA A 138 -10.19 20.13 -16.23
CA ALA A 138 -8.78 20.25 -15.86
C ALA A 138 -8.38 19.29 -14.73
N VAL A 139 -9.26 19.11 -13.74
CA VAL A 139 -9.08 18.16 -12.63
C VAL A 139 -9.00 16.73 -13.16
N THR A 140 -9.97 16.35 -13.99
CA THR A 140 -10.05 15.00 -14.57
C THR A 140 -8.81 14.68 -15.42
N LEU A 141 -8.36 15.64 -16.24
CA LEU A 141 -7.14 15.50 -17.05
C LEU A 141 -5.88 15.38 -16.19
N THR A 142 -5.76 16.19 -15.13
CA THR A 142 -4.61 16.17 -14.22
C THR A 142 -4.52 14.84 -13.46
N LEU A 143 -5.66 14.32 -12.98
CA LEU A 143 -5.76 13.01 -12.34
C LEU A 143 -5.40 11.90 -13.32
N ALA A 144 -5.97 11.90 -14.53
CA ALA A 144 -5.69 10.91 -15.58
C ALA A 144 -4.20 10.84 -15.94
N PHE A 145 -3.56 12.00 -16.11
CA PHE A 145 -2.13 12.07 -16.40
C PHE A 145 -1.27 11.56 -15.23
N SER A 146 -1.65 11.88 -13.99
CA SER A 146 -0.93 11.46 -12.80
C SER A 146 -1.04 9.95 -12.56
N MET A 147 -2.20 9.36 -12.82
CA MET A 147 -2.37 7.90 -12.78
C MET A 147 -1.49 7.18 -13.80
N ARG A 148 -1.42 7.69 -15.04
CA ARG A 148 -0.49 7.13 -16.06
C ARG A 148 0.97 7.21 -15.62
N LYS A 149 1.34 8.16 -14.78
CA LYS A 149 2.69 8.24 -14.20
C LYS A 149 2.87 7.29 -13.03
N MET A 150 1.91 7.22 -12.10
CA MET A 150 1.91 6.25 -11.00
C MET A 150 2.02 4.80 -11.52
N MET A 151 1.28 4.47 -12.58
CA MET A 151 1.32 3.14 -13.19
C MET A 151 2.71 2.81 -13.79
N ARG A 152 3.38 3.81 -14.40
CA ARG A 152 4.78 3.67 -14.85
C ARG A 152 5.76 3.49 -13.70
N ASP A 153 5.47 4.12 -12.57
CA ASP A 153 6.19 3.93 -11.30
C ASP A 153 5.76 2.66 -10.55
N LYS A 154 5.08 1.73 -11.22
CA LYS A 154 4.64 0.43 -10.69
C LYS A 154 3.60 0.52 -9.57
N ALA A 155 2.81 1.58 -9.55
CA ALA A 155 1.64 1.72 -8.68
C ALA A 155 0.36 1.78 -9.52
N LEU A 156 -0.46 0.72 -9.46
CA LEU A 156 -1.73 0.64 -10.15
C LEU A 156 -2.85 1.25 -9.29
N VAL A 157 -3.39 2.38 -9.73
CA VAL A 157 -4.52 3.04 -9.08
C VAL A 157 -5.83 2.42 -9.58
N ARG A 158 -6.62 1.85 -8.67
CA ARG A 158 -7.95 1.29 -8.95
C ARG A 158 -9.06 2.31 -8.79
N ARG A 159 -8.94 3.22 -7.81
CA ARG A 159 -9.91 4.30 -7.54
C ARG A 159 -9.27 5.67 -7.72
N LEU A 160 -9.94 6.55 -8.47
CA LEU A 160 -9.43 7.91 -8.77
C LEU A 160 -9.22 8.75 -7.51
N SER A 161 -10.16 8.65 -6.56
CA SER A 161 -10.13 9.36 -5.28
C SER A 161 -8.87 9.04 -4.48
N ALA A 162 -8.37 7.80 -4.51
CA ALA A 162 -7.19 7.40 -3.76
C ALA A 162 -5.91 8.15 -4.18
N CYS A 163 -5.80 8.51 -5.47
CA CYS A 163 -4.68 9.29 -5.99
C CYS A 163 -4.61 10.68 -5.32
N GLU A 164 -5.75 11.31 -5.12
CA GLU A 164 -5.87 12.60 -4.44
C GLU A 164 -5.67 12.46 -2.92
N THR A 165 -6.42 11.54 -2.29
CA THR A 165 -6.45 11.37 -0.84
C THR A 165 -5.06 11.00 -0.31
N MET A 166 -4.28 10.20 -1.04
CA MET A 166 -2.91 9.84 -0.65
C MET A 166 -1.99 11.07 -0.52
N GLY A 167 -2.24 12.14 -1.25
CA GLY A 167 -1.50 13.40 -1.12
C GLY A 167 -1.67 14.06 0.25
N SER A 168 -2.82 13.82 0.89
CA SER A 168 -3.21 14.35 2.20
C SER A 168 -2.97 13.37 3.35
N ALA A 169 -2.41 12.18 3.08
CA ALA A 169 -2.14 11.17 4.09
C ALA A 169 -1.23 11.74 5.19
N THR A 170 -1.63 11.50 6.45
CA THR A 170 -0.90 11.94 7.65
C THR A 170 -0.30 10.77 8.42
N THR A 171 -0.84 9.57 8.19
CA THR A 171 -0.37 8.33 8.80
C THR A 171 -0.43 7.17 7.82
N ILE A 172 0.54 6.26 7.94
CA ILE A 172 0.54 4.97 7.25
C ILE A 172 0.57 3.89 8.31
N CYS A 173 -0.49 3.08 8.38
CA CYS A 173 -0.52 1.86 9.19
C CYS A 173 -0.05 0.70 8.30
N SER A 174 1.15 0.21 8.53
CA SER A 174 1.78 -0.83 7.73
C SER A 174 1.78 -2.16 8.45
N ASP A 175 1.35 -3.22 7.76
CA ASP A 175 1.74 -4.57 8.18
C ASP A 175 3.27 -4.74 8.04
N LYS A 176 3.81 -5.63 8.85
CA LYS A 176 5.24 -5.93 8.90
C LYS A 176 5.61 -7.00 7.86
N THR A 177 4.85 -8.09 7.80
CA THR A 177 5.18 -9.24 6.95
C THR A 177 4.79 -8.90 5.52
N GLY A 178 5.69 -9.18 4.57
CA GLY A 178 5.43 -8.93 3.14
C GLY A 178 5.34 -7.48 2.69
N THR A 179 5.22 -6.53 3.62
CA THR A 179 5.24 -5.10 3.30
C THR A 179 6.56 -4.42 3.72
N LEU A 180 6.88 -4.38 5.02
CA LEU A 180 8.16 -3.80 5.51
C LEU A 180 9.33 -4.79 5.39
N THR A 181 9.03 -6.08 5.36
CA THR A 181 9.98 -7.18 5.22
C THR A 181 9.76 -7.89 3.89
N LEU A 182 10.78 -8.57 3.35
CA LEU A 182 10.67 -9.27 2.05
C LEU A 182 9.74 -10.49 2.12
N ASN A 183 9.23 -10.85 3.31
CA ASN A 183 8.62 -12.16 3.61
C ASN A 183 9.47 -13.33 3.07
N GLN A 184 10.77 -13.10 2.97
CA GLN A 184 11.80 -14.05 2.56
C GLN A 184 12.77 -14.13 3.73
N MET A 185 12.98 -15.33 4.25
CA MET A 185 14.00 -15.54 5.26
C MET A 185 15.37 -15.59 4.57
N THR A 186 16.36 -14.97 5.19
CA THR A 186 17.75 -14.99 4.75
C THR A 186 18.66 -15.26 5.95
N VAL A 187 19.85 -15.79 5.70
CA VAL A 187 20.87 -15.92 6.75
C VAL A 187 21.57 -14.57 6.90
N VAL A 188 21.41 -13.96 8.08
CA VAL A 188 21.95 -12.62 8.38
C VAL A 188 23.26 -12.72 9.16
N GLU A 189 23.35 -13.68 10.07
CA GLU A 189 24.55 -13.93 10.86
C GLU A 189 24.82 -15.43 10.90
N ALA A 190 26.11 -15.79 10.86
CA ALA A 190 26.57 -17.15 11.02
C ALA A 190 27.68 -17.16 12.09
N TYR A 191 27.62 -18.10 13.02
CA TYR A 191 28.61 -18.25 14.07
C TYR A 191 29.26 -19.63 13.94
N PHE A 192 30.59 -19.64 13.88
CA PHE A 192 31.40 -20.84 13.79
C PHE A 192 32.61 -20.68 14.69
N GLY A 193 32.98 -21.72 15.43
CA GLY A 193 34.11 -21.61 16.37
C GLY A 193 33.94 -20.55 17.47
N GLY A 194 32.72 -20.09 17.73
CA GLY A 194 32.44 -19.04 18.73
C GLY A 194 32.66 -17.63 18.19
N GLU A 195 33.08 -17.54 16.92
CA GLU A 195 33.28 -16.28 16.21
C GLU A 195 32.13 -16.00 15.25
N LYS A 196 31.77 -14.71 15.16
CA LYS A 196 30.80 -14.20 14.19
C LYS A 196 31.45 -14.10 12.81
N MET A 197 30.81 -14.65 11.79
CA MET A 197 31.17 -14.38 10.40
C MET A 197 30.61 -13.05 9.95
N ASP A 198 31.47 -12.24 9.34
CA ASP A 198 31.12 -10.94 8.78
C ASP A 198 31.91 -10.73 7.46
N PRO A 199 31.23 -10.72 6.30
CA PRO A 199 29.82 -11.07 6.08
C PRO A 199 29.54 -12.59 6.31
N PRO A 200 28.28 -13.03 6.47
CA PRO A 200 27.91 -14.42 6.82
C PRO A 200 28.26 -15.48 5.76
N ASP A 201 28.65 -15.07 4.55
CA ASP A 201 29.10 -15.89 3.43
C ASP A 201 30.64 -15.91 3.27
N ASN A 202 31.38 -15.30 4.20
CA ASN A 202 32.84 -15.21 4.14
C ASN A 202 33.52 -16.55 4.44
N THR A 203 33.71 -17.35 3.38
CA THR A 203 34.38 -18.67 3.42
C THR A 203 35.87 -18.60 3.79
N GLN A 204 36.51 -17.42 3.76
CA GLN A 204 37.95 -17.29 4.09
C GLN A 204 38.27 -17.51 5.57
N LYS A 205 37.28 -17.32 6.46
CA LYS A 205 37.42 -17.58 7.90
C LYS A 205 37.16 -19.04 8.29
N LEU A 206 36.67 -19.85 7.35
CA LEU A 206 36.34 -21.25 7.60
C LEU A 206 37.44 -22.18 7.09
N SER A 207 37.76 -23.22 7.85
CA SER A 207 38.57 -24.31 7.31
C SER A 207 37.78 -25.04 6.22
N ALA A 208 38.47 -25.55 5.20
CA ALA A 208 37.83 -26.28 4.10
C ALA A 208 36.97 -27.46 4.58
N ALA A 209 37.37 -28.10 5.70
CA ALA A 209 36.61 -29.18 6.33
C ALA A 209 35.28 -28.69 6.92
N VAL A 210 35.28 -27.58 7.65
CA VAL A 210 34.07 -27.01 8.26
C VAL A 210 33.11 -26.52 7.18
N SER A 211 33.61 -25.84 6.15
CA SER A 211 32.81 -25.40 5.00
C SER A 211 32.12 -26.58 4.30
N THR A 212 32.82 -27.70 4.14
CA THR A 212 32.27 -28.92 3.52
C THR A 212 31.16 -29.53 4.37
N MET A 213 31.36 -29.62 5.69
CA MET A 213 30.33 -30.13 6.62
C MET A 213 29.08 -29.27 6.63
N ILE A 214 29.22 -27.94 6.57
CA ILE A 214 28.08 -27.02 6.51
C ILE A 214 27.31 -27.24 5.20
N ILE A 215 28.01 -27.29 4.07
CA ILE A 215 27.40 -27.50 2.76
C ILE A 215 26.66 -28.84 2.69
N GLU A 216 27.26 -29.92 3.20
CA GLU A 216 26.62 -31.23 3.28
C GLU A 216 25.42 -31.22 4.24
N GLY A 217 25.56 -30.59 5.41
CA GLY A 217 24.49 -30.42 6.39
C GLY A 217 23.29 -29.69 5.79
N ILE A 218 23.52 -28.59 5.07
CA ILE A 218 22.49 -27.84 4.36
C ILE A 218 21.82 -28.72 3.31
N ALA A 219 22.58 -29.34 2.41
CA ALA A 219 22.04 -30.09 1.28
C ALA A 219 21.22 -31.32 1.71
N GLN A 220 21.63 -31.99 2.79
CA GLN A 220 21.00 -33.22 3.25
C GLN A 220 19.80 -32.96 4.18
N ASN A 221 19.80 -31.88 4.98
CA ASN A 221 18.72 -31.63 5.96
C ASN A 221 17.57 -30.75 5.44
N THR A 222 17.56 -30.39 4.16
CA THR A 222 16.48 -29.63 3.53
C THR A 222 15.67 -30.49 2.58
N SER A 223 14.35 -30.31 2.56
CA SER A 223 13.42 -30.94 1.59
C SER A 223 13.32 -30.15 0.28
N GLY A 224 13.78 -28.90 0.29
CA GLY A 224 13.75 -27.99 -0.84
C GLY A 224 14.60 -28.44 -2.02
N SER A 225 14.37 -27.82 -3.18
CA SER A 225 15.15 -28.04 -4.40
C SER A 225 15.68 -26.72 -4.95
N ILE A 226 16.80 -26.80 -5.66
CA ILE A 226 17.39 -25.69 -6.40
C ILE A 226 17.26 -26.01 -7.88
N PHE A 227 16.64 -25.10 -8.62
CA PHE A 227 16.55 -25.15 -10.07
C PHE A 227 17.47 -24.08 -10.68
N GLU A 228 18.43 -24.52 -11.48
CA GLU A 228 19.31 -23.64 -12.25
C GLU A 228 18.74 -23.52 -13.68
N PRO A 229 18.10 -22.39 -14.04
CA PRO A 229 17.61 -22.18 -15.40
C PRO A 229 18.78 -22.11 -16.40
N GLU A 230 18.57 -22.57 -17.63
CA GLU A 230 19.56 -22.42 -18.72
C GLU A 230 19.70 -20.93 -19.10
N GLY A 231 20.79 -20.28 -18.66
CA GLY A 231 21.10 -18.88 -18.97
C GLY A 231 21.74 -18.13 -17.79
N ASP A 232 21.82 -16.79 -17.90
CA ASP A 232 22.39 -15.89 -16.87
C ASP A 232 21.36 -15.49 -15.78
N GLN A 233 20.33 -16.32 -15.57
CA GLN A 233 19.27 -16.09 -14.58
C GLN A 233 19.65 -16.68 -13.22
N ALA A 234 19.26 -16.01 -12.14
CA ALA A 234 19.56 -16.47 -10.79
C ALA A 234 18.85 -17.80 -10.48
N PRO A 235 19.48 -18.70 -9.70
CA PRO A 235 18.90 -19.99 -9.32
C PRO A 235 17.60 -19.82 -8.52
N GLU A 236 16.58 -20.61 -8.86
CA GLU A 236 15.29 -20.60 -8.19
C GLU A 236 15.28 -21.65 -7.06
N VAL A 237 14.99 -21.20 -5.84
CA VAL A 237 15.00 -22.05 -4.64
C VAL A 237 13.57 -22.33 -4.17
N THR A 238 13.22 -23.61 -4.08
CA THR A 238 11.93 -24.10 -3.59
C THR A 238 12.08 -24.72 -2.19
N GLY A 239 11.01 -24.71 -1.38
CA GLY A 239 11.02 -25.20 0.00
C GLY A 239 10.25 -24.28 0.96
N SER A 240 10.22 -24.63 2.24
CA SER A 240 9.72 -23.74 3.29
C SER A 240 10.57 -22.45 3.38
N PRO A 241 10.07 -21.34 3.94
CA PRO A 241 10.84 -20.10 4.03
C PRO A 241 12.23 -20.27 4.68
N THR A 242 12.35 -21.13 5.71
CA THR A 242 13.62 -21.46 6.36
C THR A 242 14.55 -22.25 5.45
N GLU A 243 14.03 -23.27 4.75
CA GLU A 243 14.82 -24.05 3.81
C GLU A 243 15.32 -23.20 2.67
N LYS A 244 14.47 -22.30 2.12
CA LYS A 244 14.88 -21.35 1.08
C LYS A 244 16.02 -20.45 1.54
N ALA A 245 15.97 -19.93 2.77
CA ALA A 245 17.02 -19.10 3.34
C ALA A 245 18.36 -19.84 3.41
N ILE A 246 18.32 -21.06 3.95
CA ILE A 246 19.51 -21.88 4.19
C ILE A 246 20.09 -22.41 2.88
N LEU A 247 19.24 -22.83 1.94
CA LEU A 247 19.65 -23.27 0.60
C LEU A 247 20.28 -22.11 -0.19
N SER A 248 19.68 -20.92 -0.13
CA SER A 248 20.24 -19.71 -0.77
C SER A 248 21.58 -19.32 -0.17
N TRP A 249 21.72 -19.43 1.16
CA TRP A 249 23.01 -19.20 1.82
C TRP A 249 24.04 -20.27 1.47
N GLY A 250 23.65 -21.54 1.38
CA GLY A 250 24.51 -22.62 0.89
C GLY A 250 25.06 -22.31 -0.50
N LEU A 251 24.23 -21.80 -1.42
CA LEU A 251 24.66 -21.37 -2.76
C LEU A 251 25.71 -20.24 -2.68
N GLN A 252 25.53 -19.27 -1.77
CA GLN A 252 26.52 -18.19 -1.54
C GLN A 252 27.85 -18.72 -0.99
N LEU A 253 27.82 -19.80 -0.20
CA LEU A 253 29.02 -20.52 0.26
C LEU A 253 29.69 -21.38 -0.82
N GLY A 254 29.15 -21.41 -2.05
CA GLY A 254 29.67 -22.21 -3.16
C GLY A 254 29.14 -23.65 -3.21
N MET A 255 28.03 -23.94 -2.54
CA MET A 255 27.38 -25.27 -2.59
C MET A 255 26.94 -25.61 -4.00
N LYS A 256 27.41 -26.76 -4.50
CA LYS A 256 26.83 -27.42 -5.67
C LYS A 256 25.79 -28.42 -5.21
N PHE A 257 24.52 -28.01 -5.19
CA PHE A 257 23.44 -28.75 -4.52
C PHE A 257 23.30 -30.20 -5.01
N SER A 258 23.20 -30.41 -6.33
CA SER A 258 23.02 -31.73 -6.94
C SER A 258 24.22 -32.67 -6.72
N GLU A 259 25.44 -32.12 -6.74
CA GLU A 259 26.68 -32.87 -6.52
C GLU A 259 26.85 -33.25 -5.04
N THR A 260 26.48 -32.35 -4.13
CA THR A 260 26.59 -32.59 -2.68
C THR A 260 25.61 -33.66 -2.24
N ARG A 261 24.39 -33.66 -2.80
CA ARG A 261 23.38 -34.69 -2.49
C ARG A 261 23.73 -36.08 -3.01
N SER A 262 24.43 -36.19 -4.14
CA SER A 262 24.80 -37.48 -4.73
C SER A 262 26.01 -38.14 -4.05
N LYS A 263 26.80 -37.38 -3.29
CA LYS A 263 28.00 -37.87 -2.59
C LYS A 263 27.71 -38.69 -1.34
N SER A 264 26.55 -38.52 -0.72
CA SER A 264 26.19 -39.18 0.53
C SER A 264 24.92 -40.00 0.35
N SER A 265 24.93 -41.27 0.76
CA SER A 265 23.73 -42.11 0.71
C SER A 265 22.90 -41.89 1.98
N ILE A 266 21.64 -41.50 1.79
CA ILE A 266 20.70 -41.32 2.89
C ILE A 266 20.31 -42.70 3.43
N LEU A 267 20.60 -42.94 4.72
CA LEU A 267 20.21 -44.14 5.44
C LEU A 267 18.79 -43.99 6.01
N GLN A 268 18.49 -42.83 6.61
CA GLN A 268 17.19 -42.57 7.23
C GLN A 268 16.90 -41.07 7.33
N VAL A 269 15.66 -40.66 7.06
CA VAL A 269 15.17 -39.29 7.24
C VAL A 269 14.25 -39.24 8.46
N PHE A 270 14.45 -38.25 9.31
CA PHE A 270 13.54 -37.86 10.39
C PHE A 270 12.89 -36.52 9.99
N PRO A 271 11.65 -36.52 9.49
CA PRO A 271 10.94 -35.30 9.15
C PRO A 271 10.81 -34.37 10.35
N PHE A 272 10.67 -33.08 10.07
CA PHE A 272 10.47 -32.09 11.13
C PHE A 272 9.23 -32.44 11.96
N ASN A 273 9.42 -32.68 13.25
CA ASN A 273 8.34 -32.93 14.20
C ASN A 273 8.06 -31.65 15.00
N SER A 274 6.83 -31.16 14.94
CA SER A 274 6.43 -29.89 15.58
C SER A 274 6.46 -29.90 17.11
N GLU A 275 6.28 -31.06 17.75
CA GLU A 275 6.40 -31.20 19.21
C GLU A 275 7.87 -31.19 19.65
N LYS A 276 8.74 -31.88 18.89
CA LYS A 276 10.19 -31.98 19.15
C LYS A 276 11.02 -30.86 18.51
N LYS A 277 10.38 -30.00 17.71
CA LYS A 277 10.95 -28.87 16.94
C LYS A 277 12.24 -29.17 16.17
N ARG A 278 12.40 -30.38 15.64
CA ARG A 278 13.60 -30.79 14.88
C ARG A 278 13.27 -31.79 13.79
N GLY A 279 14.12 -31.83 12.78
CA GLY A 279 14.25 -32.90 11.79
C GLY A 279 15.73 -33.22 11.61
N GLY A 280 16.06 -34.28 10.90
CA GLY A 280 17.45 -34.64 10.63
C GLY A 280 17.57 -35.81 9.67
N VAL A 281 18.74 -35.97 9.07
CA VAL A 281 19.02 -37.06 8.13
C VAL A 281 20.26 -37.83 8.56
N ALA A 282 20.12 -39.14 8.70
CA ALA A 282 21.24 -40.05 8.86
C ALA A 282 21.78 -40.41 7.47
N VAL A 283 23.06 -40.14 7.26
CA VAL A 283 23.76 -40.39 5.98
C VAL A 283 24.98 -41.28 6.21
N GLN A 284 25.33 -42.11 5.23
CA GLN A 284 26.58 -42.87 5.24
C GLN A 284 27.69 -41.99 4.64
N VAL A 285 28.72 -41.69 5.43
CA VAL A 285 29.82 -40.78 5.05
C VAL A 285 31.16 -41.53 5.02
N GLY A 286 32.02 -41.22 4.05
CA GLY A 286 33.43 -41.63 4.05
C GLY A 286 34.26 -40.72 4.97
N GLU A 287 35.03 -41.34 5.87
CA GLU A 287 35.82 -40.78 6.98
C GLU A 287 36.02 -39.25 7.08
N PHE A 288 35.46 -38.65 8.15
CA PHE A 288 36.01 -37.45 8.79
C PHE A 288 35.79 -37.50 10.29
N LYS A 289 36.88 -37.66 11.06
CA LYS A 289 36.88 -37.71 12.53
C LYS A 289 37.68 -36.52 13.07
N LYS A 290 37.08 -35.88 14.08
CA LYS A 290 37.65 -35.12 15.23
C LYS A 290 37.39 -33.60 15.24
N PHE A 291 36.89 -33.14 16.39
CA PHE A 291 36.73 -31.77 16.93
C PHE A 291 35.38 -31.06 16.74
N ILE A 292 34.45 -31.27 17.69
CA ILE A 292 33.43 -30.27 18.09
C ILE A 292 33.08 -30.52 19.58
N GLU A 293 33.91 -29.99 20.49
CA GLU A 293 33.53 -29.79 21.89
C GLU A 293 33.97 -28.37 22.24
N ASP A 294 32.96 -27.48 22.25
CA ASP A 294 32.88 -26.17 22.89
C ASP A 294 32.07 -25.27 21.97
N MET A 295 30.87 -24.88 22.39
CA MET A 295 30.22 -23.59 22.09
C MET A 295 28.74 -23.65 22.40
N ALA A 296 28.35 -22.84 23.38
CA ALA A 296 26.98 -22.44 23.59
C ALA A 296 26.93 -20.97 24.02
N VAL A 297 25.74 -20.40 23.82
CA VAL A 297 25.19 -19.15 24.38
C VAL A 297 25.28 -17.90 23.49
N ALA A 298 24.19 -17.62 22.75
CA ALA A 298 23.43 -16.36 22.78
C ALA A 298 22.28 -16.37 21.74
N SER A 299 21.26 -15.54 21.96
CA SER A 299 19.91 -15.65 21.40
C SER A 299 19.71 -15.05 19.99
N LEU A 300 19.45 -15.90 18.98
CA LEU A 300 19.01 -15.62 17.59
C LEU A 300 18.19 -16.82 17.04
N ARG A 301 17.56 -16.76 15.84
CA ARG A 301 17.08 -18.00 15.14
C ARG A 301 18.23 -18.86 14.72
N CYS A 302 18.65 -19.72 15.63
CA CYS A 302 19.67 -20.69 15.37
C CYS A 302 19.01 -21.90 14.71
N VAL A 303 19.35 -22.17 13.45
CA VAL A 303 19.33 -23.56 12.97
C VAL A 303 20.70 -24.11 13.31
N ALA A 304 20.75 -24.90 14.38
CA ALA A 304 21.96 -25.58 14.79
C ALA A 304 22.18 -26.79 13.88
N PHE A 305 23.25 -26.76 13.09
CA PHE A 305 23.75 -27.96 12.44
C PHE A 305 24.60 -28.72 13.46
N ALA A 306 24.05 -29.84 13.95
CA ALA A 306 24.77 -30.74 14.83
C ALA A 306 25.16 -32.00 14.04
N TYR A 307 26.43 -32.38 14.13
CA TYR A 307 26.96 -33.61 13.54
C TYR A 307 27.44 -34.53 14.65
N ARG A 308 27.04 -35.81 14.61
CA ARG A 308 27.55 -36.85 15.51
C ARG A 308 27.99 -38.06 14.69
N PRO A 309 29.27 -38.47 14.78
CA PRO A 309 29.69 -39.75 14.21
C PRO A 309 29.10 -40.90 15.05
N CYS A 310 28.53 -41.90 14.36
CA CYS A 310 28.04 -43.13 14.98
C CYS A 310 28.80 -44.32 14.39
N GLU A 311 29.23 -45.27 15.24
CA GLU A 311 29.71 -46.58 14.77
C GLU A 311 28.54 -47.34 14.14
N MET A 312 28.78 -48.11 13.07
CA MET A 312 27.73 -48.91 12.41
C MET A 312 27.03 -49.90 13.35
N SER A 313 27.67 -50.26 14.47
CA SER A 313 27.10 -51.08 15.54
C SER A 313 26.07 -50.37 16.41
N ASP A 314 26.10 -49.03 16.47
CA ASP A 314 25.26 -48.20 17.34
C ASP A 314 24.02 -47.66 16.61
N VAL A 315 23.88 -47.96 15.32
CA VAL A 315 22.69 -47.64 14.51
C VAL A 315 21.61 -48.68 14.80
N PRO A 316 20.45 -48.31 15.38
CA PRO A 316 19.41 -49.28 15.71
C PRO A 316 18.89 -50.00 14.46
N LYS A 317 18.79 -51.32 14.51
CA LYS A 317 17.93 -52.08 13.58
C LYS A 317 16.46 -51.68 13.81
N GLU A 318 15.60 -51.90 12.81
CA GLU A 318 14.24 -51.35 12.66
C GLU A 318 13.38 -51.28 13.93
N ASP A 319 13.67 -52.16 14.89
CA ASP A 319 12.88 -52.53 16.05
C ASP A 319 13.11 -51.63 17.30
N GLN A 320 14.14 -50.77 17.32
CA GLN A 320 14.52 -49.96 18.52
C GLN A 320 14.59 -48.43 18.26
N ARG A 321 13.96 -47.95 17.18
CA ARG A 321 14.08 -46.56 16.68
C ARG A 321 13.32 -45.47 17.46
N ALA A 322 12.53 -45.81 18.49
CA ALA A 322 11.56 -44.88 19.10
C ALA A 322 12.15 -43.90 20.15
N ASP A 323 13.26 -44.25 20.80
CA ASP A 323 13.66 -43.63 22.08
C ASP A 323 14.89 -42.69 22.02
N TRP A 324 15.34 -42.28 20.84
CA TRP A 324 16.55 -41.45 20.73
C TRP A 324 16.26 -39.94 20.82
N VAL A 325 16.89 -39.24 21.77
CA VAL A 325 16.69 -37.81 22.04
C VAL A 325 17.99 -37.02 22.04
N LEU A 326 18.08 -35.99 21.20
CA LEU A 326 19.12 -34.94 21.19
C LEU A 326 18.70 -33.66 21.97
N PRO A 327 19.65 -32.84 22.47
CA PRO A 327 19.37 -31.67 23.32
C PRO A 327 18.92 -30.40 22.56
N GLU A 328 18.33 -29.44 23.29
CA GLU A 328 17.56 -28.27 22.81
C GLU A 328 18.27 -26.92 23.03
N ASP A 329 18.06 -25.94 22.13
CA ASP A 329 17.63 -24.56 22.48
C ASP A 329 17.23 -23.67 21.27
N ASN A 330 16.37 -22.67 21.54
CA ASN A 330 15.47 -21.89 20.64
C ASN A 330 16.07 -20.64 19.93
N LEU A 331 15.50 -20.22 18.77
CA LEU A 331 14.75 -18.94 18.53
C LEU A 331 14.41 -18.66 17.04
N ILE A 332 13.87 -17.46 16.67
CA ILE A 332 13.30 -17.06 15.35
C ILE A 332 13.66 -15.59 14.93
N MET A 333 13.99 -15.26 13.64
CA MET A 333 14.06 -13.89 13.06
C MET A 333 13.99 -13.87 11.50
N LEU A 334 13.52 -12.76 10.93
CA LEU A 334 13.25 -12.44 9.50
C LEU A 334 13.93 -11.11 9.12
N ALA A 335 14.45 -10.97 7.90
CA ALA A 335 15.15 -9.78 7.41
C ALA A 335 14.22 -8.67 6.85
N CYS A 336 14.61 -7.40 7.03
CA CYS A 336 13.95 -6.22 6.48
C CYS A 336 14.22 -6.02 4.97
N ARG A 337 13.31 -5.35 4.23
CA ARG A 337 13.59 -5.01 2.81
C ARG A 337 14.66 -3.91 2.73
N PRO A 338 15.66 -4.02 1.84
CA PRO A 338 16.62 -2.94 1.61
C PRO A 338 15.89 -1.66 1.14
N GLY A 339 16.26 -0.49 1.70
CA GLY A 339 15.70 0.81 1.36
C GLY A 339 14.42 1.23 2.11
N VAL A 340 13.87 0.37 2.99
CA VAL A 340 12.70 0.71 3.83
C VAL A 340 13.02 1.84 4.81
N GLN A 341 14.22 1.85 5.39
CA GLN A 341 14.63 2.89 6.33
C GLN A 341 14.66 4.28 5.69
N ASP A 342 15.22 4.41 4.49
CA ASP A 342 15.23 5.67 3.74
C ASP A 342 13.80 6.10 3.38
N SER A 343 12.96 5.15 3.00
CA SER A 343 11.56 5.42 2.67
C SER A 343 10.77 5.92 3.88
N ILE A 344 10.98 5.32 5.06
CA ILE A 344 10.37 5.76 6.33
C ILE A 344 10.88 7.14 6.72
N ARG A 345 12.19 7.41 6.57
CA ARG A 345 12.76 8.74 6.80
C ARG A 345 12.14 9.79 5.87
N LEU A 346 11.94 9.47 4.60
CA LEU A 346 11.27 10.35 3.64
C LEU A 346 9.80 10.60 4.01
N CYS A 347 9.07 9.57 4.45
CA CYS A 347 7.70 9.73 4.97
C CYS A 347 7.68 10.65 6.20
N ALA A 348 8.59 10.45 7.15
CA ALA A 348 8.69 11.28 8.35
C ALA A 348 9.02 12.74 8.01
N ALA A 349 9.99 12.98 7.11
CA ALA A 349 10.32 14.32 6.61
C ALA A 349 9.16 14.98 5.86
N ALA A 350 8.29 14.17 5.25
CA ALA A 350 7.06 14.61 4.60
C ALA A 350 5.90 14.87 5.58
N GLY A 351 6.09 14.66 6.90
CA GLY A 351 5.06 14.82 7.92
C GLY A 351 4.10 13.64 8.06
N ILE A 352 4.48 12.46 7.53
CA ILE A 352 3.68 11.24 7.58
C ILE A 352 4.24 10.31 8.65
N LYS A 353 3.43 10.00 9.67
CA LYS A 353 3.83 9.06 10.72
C LYS A 353 3.57 7.63 10.24
N VAL A 354 4.64 6.86 10.05
CA VAL A 354 4.55 5.41 9.77
C VAL A 354 4.36 4.65 11.07
N ARG A 355 3.38 3.77 11.12
CA ARG A 355 3.03 2.92 12.27
C ARG A 355 3.10 1.46 11.84
N MET A 356 3.73 0.61 12.64
CA MET A 356 3.76 -0.83 12.40
C MET A 356 2.62 -1.52 13.16
N VAL A 357 1.82 -2.33 12.48
CA VAL A 357 0.72 -3.09 13.08
C VAL A 357 0.84 -4.54 12.65
N THR A 358 1.22 -5.44 13.57
CA THR A 358 1.56 -6.81 13.21
C THR A 358 1.03 -7.84 14.21
N GLY A 359 0.76 -9.05 13.71
CA GLY A 359 0.44 -10.21 14.53
C GLY A 359 1.63 -10.82 15.27
N ASP A 360 2.86 -10.39 14.95
CA ASP A 360 4.09 -10.86 15.60
C ASP A 360 4.15 -10.45 17.08
N ASN A 361 5.00 -11.14 17.86
CA ASN A 361 5.20 -10.74 19.25
C ASN A 361 5.78 -9.31 19.35
N LEU A 362 5.54 -8.67 20.49
CA LEU A 362 5.92 -7.27 20.70
C LEU A 362 7.44 -7.04 20.60
N GLN A 363 8.24 -8.01 21.03
CA GLN A 363 9.71 -7.93 20.99
C GLN A 363 10.25 -7.91 19.55
N THR A 364 9.71 -8.78 18.69
CA THR A 364 10.08 -8.84 17.26
C THR A 364 9.63 -7.57 16.55
N ALA A 365 8.39 -7.13 16.80
CA ALA A 365 7.87 -5.88 16.26
C ALA A 365 8.74 -4.68 16.66
N ARG A 366 9.19 -4.62 17.93
CA ARG A 366 10.11 -3.58 18.42
C ARG A 366 11.45 -3.60 17.68
N ALA A 367 12.08 -4.76 17.56
CA ALA A 367 13.39 -4.89 16.90
C ALA A 367 13.33 -4.42 15.45
N ILE A 368 12.34 -4.87 14.69
CA ILE A 368 12.14 -4.50 13.29
C ILE A 368 11.79 -3.01 13.17
N ALA A 369 10.98 -2.49 14.08
CA ALA A 369 10.64 -1.07 14.08
C ALA A 369 11.86 -0.16 14.35
N LEU A 370 12.82 -0.60 15.16
CA LEU A 370 14.10 0.10 15.34
C LEU A 370 14.96 0.05 14.07
N GLU A 371 15.09 -1.13 13.47
CA GLU A 371 15.87 -1.33 12.24
C GLU A 371 15.32 -0.51 11.07
N CYS A 372 14.00 -0.50 10.91
CA CYS A 372 13.29 0.30 9.90
C CYS A 372 13.28 1.81 10.21
N GLY A 373 13.65 2.24 11.42
CA GLY A 373 13.60 3.65 11.83
C GLY A 373 12.19 4.18 12.14
N ILE A 374 11.22 3.30 12.43
CA ILE A 374 9.90 3.66 12.97
C ILE A 374 10.04 4.07 14.45
N LEU A 375 10.92 3.38 15.18
CA LEU A 375 11.32 3.73 16.53
C LEU A 375 12.76 4.23 16.52
N THR A 376 13.05 5.23 17.35
CA THR A 376 14.41 5.77 17.53
C THR A 376 15.04 5.35 18.84
N ASP A 377 14.24 5.04 19.86
CA ASP A 377 14.71 4.65 21.20
C ASP A 377 14.31 3.19 21.50
N PRO A 378 15.26 2.32 21.89
CA PRO A 378 14.96 0.92 22.22
C PRO A 378 14.18 0.72 23.53
N ASN A 379 14.16 1.72 24.43
CA ASN A 379 13.53 1.63 25.75
C ASN A 379 12.09 2.14 25.80
N VAL A 380 11.47 2.32 24.63
CA VAL A 380 10.11 2.86 24.52
C VAL A 380 9.07 1.87 25.09
N SER A 381 8.20 2.38 25.95
CA SER A 381 7.11 1.65 26.60
C SER A 381 5.74 2.02 26.04
N GLU A 382 4.68 1.49 26.65
CA GLU A 382 3.31 1.95 26.42
C GLU A 382 3.20 3.47 26.69
N PRO A 383 2.35 4.19 25.93
CA PRO A 383 1.45 3.71 24.88
C PRO A 383 2.08 3.63 23.46
N THR A 384 3.35 4.01 23.29
CA THR A 384 3.97 4.08 21.95
C THR A 384 4.19 2.69 21.34
N ILE A 385 4.44 1.69 22.18
CA ILE A 385 4.46 0.28 21.80
C ILE A 385 3.39 -0.43 22.65
N ILE A 386 2.45 -1.14 22.03
CA ILE A 386 1.32 -1.77 22.72
C ILE A 386 0.98 -3.15 22.15
N GLU A 387 0.42 -4.05 22.97
CA GLU A 387 -0.16 -5.30 22.46
C GLU A 387 -1.61 -5.10 21.99
N GLY A 388 -2.01 -5.81 20.94
CA GLY A 388 -3.38 -5.75 20.39
C GLY A 388 -4.45 -6.06 21.44
N LYS A 389 -4.18 -6.99 22.36
CA LYS A 389 -5.09 -7.31 23.47
C LYS A 389 -5.36 -6.10 24.36
N THR A 390 -4.31 -5.43 24.85
CA THR A 390 -4.41 -4.23 25.69
C THR A 390 -5.16 -3.12 24.96
N PHE A 391 -4.85 -2.92 23.68
CA PHE A 391 -5.50 -1.90 22.85
C PHE A 391 -7.01 -2.14 22.66
N ARG A 392 -7.42 -3.40 22.48
CA ARG A 392 -8.83 -3.77 22.31
C ARG A 392 -9.64 -3.60 23.59
N GLU A 393 -9.00 -3.74 24.75
CA GLU A 393 -9.65 -3.61 26.07
C GLU A 393 -9.90 -2.14 26.46
N LEU A 394 -9.26 -1.17 25.80
CA LEU A 394 -9.51 0.26 25.99
C LEU A 394 -10.94 0.64 25.57
N SER A 395 -11.52 1.62 26.26
CA SER A 395 -12.77 2.26 25.81
C SER A 395 -12.56 3.04 24.51
N ASP A 396 -13.63 3.35 23.78
CA ASP A 396 -13.51 4.03 22.48
C ASP A 396 -12.83 5.41 22.59
N LEU A 397 -13.14 6.19 23.62
CA LEU A 397 -12.51 7.50 23.88
C LEU A 397 -11.02 7.37 24.22
N GLU A 398 -10.66 6.45 25.11
CA GLU A 398 -9.26 6.21 25.46
C GLU A 398 -8.48 5.69 24.25
N ARG A 399 -9.10 4.85 23.42
CA ARG A 399 -8.49 4.30 22.21
C ARG A 399 -8.15 5.41 21.22
N GLU A 400 -9.03 6.38 21.04
CA GLU A 400 -8.80 7.56 20.20
C GLU A 400 -7.63 8.42 20.71
N GLU A 401 -7.54 8.67 22.02
CA GLU A 401 -6.41 9.42 22.60
C GLU A 401 -5.07 8.68 22.51
N VAL A 402 -5.10 7.35 22.67
CA VAL A 402 -3.92 6.49 22.65
C VAL A 402 -3.44 6.26 21.21
N ALA A 403 -4.33 6.19 20.23
CA ALA A 403 -4.02 5.93 18.82
C ALA A 403 -2.97 6.89 18.23
N ASP A 404 -3.01 8.17 18.61
CA ASP A 404 -2.03 9.17 18.15
C ASP A 404 -0.61 8.85 18.61
N LYS A 405 -0.46 8.25 19.79
CA LYS A 405 0.82 7.95 20.43
C LYS A 405 1.41 6.63 19.93
N ILE A 406 0.58 5.66 19.53
CA ILE A 406 1.04 4.35 19.04
C ILE A 406 1.92 4.51 17.79
N SER A 407 3.08 3.84 17.83
CA SER A 407 3.97 3.66 16.68
C SER A 407 4.11 2.17 16.32
N VAL A 408 3.99 1.27 17.28
CA VAL A 408 4.07 -0.18 17.06
C VAL A 408 2.98 -0.90 17.84
N MET A 409 2.23 -1.76 17.16
CA MET A 409 1.29 -2.69 17.77
C MET A 409 1.69 -4.13 17.44
N GLY A 410 1.99 -4.92 18.47
CA GLY A 410 2.29 -6.35 18.35
C GLY A 410 1.10 -7.23 18.76
N ARG A 411 1.13 -8.51 18.37
CA ARG A 411 0.07 -9.50 18.61
C ARG A 411 -1.32 -9.03 18.18
N SER A 412 -1.38 -8.20 17.14
CA SER A 412 -2.62 -7.64 16.60
C SER A 412 -3.44 -8.71 15.89
N SER A 413 -4.73 -8.80 16.22
CA SER A 413 -5.73 -9.49 15.40
C SER A 413 -6.19 -8.60 14.23
N PRO A 414 -6.88 -9.15 13.20
CA PRO A 414 -7.48 -8.35 12.12
C PRO A 414 -8.39 -7.23 12.63
N ASN A 415 -9.16 -7.52 13.69
CA ASN A 415 -10.07 -6.56 14.30
C ASN A 415 -9.32 -5.42 15.00
N ASP A 416 -8.17 -5.69 15.61
CA ASP A 416 -7.38 -4.64 16.27
C ASP A 416 -6.80 -3.65 15.25
N LYS A 417 -6.42 -4.14 14.06
CA LYS A 417 -6.02 -3.28 12.93
C LYS A 417 -7.14 -2.34 12.52
N LEU A 418 -8.35 -2.89 12.36
CA LEU A 418 -9.55 -2.12 12.01
C LEU A 418 -9.87 -1.06 13.09
N LEU A 419 -9.82 -1.44 14.36
CA LEU A 419 -10.07 -0.51 15.48
C LEU A 419 -9.06 0.63 15.52
N LEU A 420 -7.78 0.36 15.23
CA LEU A 420 -6.76 1.40 15.17
C LEU A 420 -7.01 2.38 14.01
N VAL A 421 -7.37 1.85 12.83
CA VAL A 421 -7.72 2.68 11.66
C VAL A 421 -8.90 3.58 11.98
N LYS A 422 -9.98 3.05 12.56
CA LYS A 422 -11.16 3.84 12.97
C LYS A 422 -10.82 4.91 13.99
N ALA A 423 -10.05 4.57 15.03
CA ALA A 423 -9.63 5.52 16.04
C ALA A 423 -8.81 6.69 15.45
N LEU A 424 -7.88 6.41 14.53
CA LEU A 424 -7.09 7.44 13.86
C LEU A 424 -7.97 8.32 12.95
N ARG A 425 -8.91 7.72 12.21
CA ARG A 425 -9.84 8.48 11.35
C ARG A 425 -10.74 9.40 12.17
N ASN A 426 -11.28 8.91 13.29
CA ASN A 426 -12.10 9.73 14.20
C ASN A 426 -11.33 10.92 14.79
N ARG A 427 -10.01 10.79 14.97
CA ARG A 427 -9.10 11.87 15.38
C ARG A 427 -8.78 12.86 14.25
N GLY A 428 -9.32 12.65 13.05
CA GLY A 428 -9.14 13.53 11.88
C GLY A 428 -7.88 13.22 11.07
N HIS A 429 -7.20 12.10 11.32
CA HIS A 429 -6.11 11.65 10.47
C HIS A 429 -6.65 11.12 9.14
N VAL A 430 -5.98 11.48 8.04
CA VAL A 430 -6.10 10.74 6.78
C VAL A 430 -5.20 9.51 6.87
N VAL A 431 -5.82 8.33 6.92
CA VAL A 431 -5.17 7.05 7.21
C VAL A 431 -4.97 6.25 5.92
N ALA A 432 -3.69 5.99 5.60
CA ALA A 432 -3.32 4.98 4.62
C ALA A 432 -3.02 3.65 5.33
N VAL A 433 -3.47 2.54 4.78
CA VAL A 433 -3.15 1.19 5.29
C VAL A 433 -2.42 0.41 4.22
N THR A 434 -1.36 -0.30 4.58
CA THR A 434 -0.68 -1.23 3.68
C THR A 434 -0.77 -2.66 4.22
N GLY A 435 -1.12 -3.61 3.36
CA GLY A 435 -1.22 -5.01 3.74
C GLY A 435 -1.13 -5.96 2.55
N ASP A 436 -0.76 -7.20 2.82
CA ASP A 436 -0.64 -8.27 1.82
C ASP A 436 -1.58 -9.45 2.15
N GLY A 437 -1.99 -9.61 3.41
CA GLY A 437 -2.79 -10.73 3.87
C GLY A 437 -4.30 -10.51 3.79
N THR A 438 -5.06 -11.61 3.78
CA THR A 438 -6.53 -11.56 3.93
C THR A 438 -6.97 -10.94 5.26
N ASN A 439 -6.09 -10.97 6.26
CA ASN A 439 -6.28 -10.38 7.57
C ASN A 439 -6.28 -8.84 7.52
N ASP A 440 -5.71 -8.25 6.48
CA ASP A 440 -5.62 -6.80 6.31
C ASP A 440 -6.82 -6.23 5.56
N ALA A 441 -7.59 -7.08 4.86
CA ALA A 441 -8.70 -6.67 4.01
C ALA A 441 -9.72 -5.74 4.71
N PRO A 442 -10.17 -6.01 5.96
CA PRO A 442 -11.08 -5.09 6.64
C PRO A 442 -10.46 -3.72 6.91
N ALA A 443 -9.19 -3.68 7.32
CA ALA A 443 -8.47 -2.44 7.60
C ALA A 443 -8.14 -1.67 6.30
N LEU A 444 -7.81 -2.37 5.22
CA LEU A 444 -7.60 -1.81 3.89
C LEU A 444 -8.85 -1.14 3.34
N HIS A 445 -10.01 -1.78 3.54
CA HIS A 445 -11.29 -1.25 3.07
C HIS A 445 -11.78 -0.06 3.89
N GLU A 446 -11.55 -0.06 5.21
CA GLU A 446 -11.97 1.03 6.11
C GLU A 446 -11.05 2.27 6.03
N ALA A 447 -9.82 2.10 5.59
CA ALA A 447 -8.86 3.19 5.45
C ALA A 447 -9.34 4.24 4.45
N ASP A 448 -8.83 5.48 4.58
CA ASP A 448 -9.06 6.49 3.54
C ASP A 448 -8.29 6.15 2.25
N ILE A 449 -7.19 5.40 2.38
CA ILE A 449 -6.46 4.77 1.28
C ILE A 449 -6.00 3.35 1.68
N GLY A 450 -6.49 2.32 1.00
CA GLY A 450 -5.96 0.97 1.07
C GLY A 450 -4.86 0.72 0.03
N LEU A 451 -3.70 0.22 0.44
CA LEU A 451 -2.61 -0.19 -0.46
C LEU A 451 -2.28 -1.67 -0.30
N SER A 452 -2.27 -2.43 -1.40
CA SER A 452 -1.86 -3.84 -1.38
C SER A 452 -0.53 -4.06 -2.09
N MET A 453 0.17 -5.13 -1.69
CA MET A 453 1.28 -5.68 -2.47
C MET A 453 0.74 -6.41 -3.72
N GLY A 454 1.44 -6.30 -4.85
CA GLY A 454 1.03 -6.85 -6.14
C GLY A 454 1.47 -8.30 -6.35
N ILE A 455 2.66 -8.66 -5.84
CA ILE A 455 3.24 -9.99 -5.99
C ILE A 455 2.85 -10.88 -4.79
N GLN A 456 3.14 -10.42 -3.57
CA GLN A 456 2.88 -11.18 -2.34
C GLN A 456 1.45 -11.01 -1.82
N GLY A 457 0.75 -9.95 -2.25
CA GLY A 457 -0.62 -9.69 -1.81
C GLY A 457 -1.59 -10.78 -2.25
N THR A 458 -2.44 -11.19 -1.32
CA THR A 458 -3.60 -12.04 -1.60
C THR A 458 -4.59 -11.31 -2.50
N GLU A 459 -5.35 -12.05 -3.32
CA GLU A 459 -6.38 -11.45 -4.17
C GLU A 459 -7.42 -10.67 -3.36
N VAL A 460 -7.78 -11.16 -2.17
CA VAL A 460 -8.67 -10.45 -1.23
C VAL A 460 -8.09 -9.10 -0.80
N ALA A 461 -6.78 -9.03 -0.51
CA ALA A 461 -6.12 -7.76 -0.16
C ALA A 461 -6.06 -6.81 -1.36
N LYS A 462 -5.76 -7.31 -2.56
CA LYS A 462 -5.78 -6.52 -3.80
C LYS A 462 -7.16 -5.95 -4.09
N GLU A 463 -8.20 -6.79 -3.99
CA GLU A 463 -9.59 -6.38 -4.22
C GLU A 463 -10.11 -5.40 -3.17
N SER A 464 -9.61 -5.46 -1.94
CA SER A 464 -9.97 -4.51 -0.87
C SER A 464 -9.16 -3.22 -0.89
N SER A 465 -8.14 -3.12 -1.76
CA SER A 465 -7.23 -1.97 -1.85
C SER A 465 -7.58 -1.02 -3.00
N ASP A 466 -7.20 0.23 -2.85
CA ASP A 466 -7.38 1.29 -3.85
C ASP A 466 -6.18 1.44 -4.77
N ILE A 467 -4.98 1.10 -4.27
CA ILE A 467 -3.73 1.18 -5.00
C ILE A 467 -2.96 -0.14 -4.81
N ILE A 468 -2.58 -0.78 -5.91
CA ILE A 468 -1.76 -1.99 -5.91
C ILE A 468 -0.31 -1.62 -6.24
N ILE A 469 0.62 -1.93 -5.34
CA ILE A 469 2.07 -1.76 -5.54
C ILE A 469 2.61 -2.98 -6.30
N LEU A 470 2.81 -2.84 -7.60
CA LEU A 470 3.12 -3.95 -8.51
C LEU A 470 4.49 -4.59 -8.29
N ASP A 471 5.42 -3.90 -7.62
CA ASP A 471 6.78 -4.37 -7.35
C ASP A 471 7.05 -4.73 -5.88
N ASP A 472 6.01 -4.69 -5.03
CA ASP A 472 6.11 -4.90 -3.59
C ASP A 472 7.19 -4.06 -2.90
N ASN A 473 7.54 -2.90 -3.47
CA ASN A 473 8.58 -2.05 -2.93
C ASN A 473 7.96 -0.90 -2.13
N PHE A 474 8.31 -0.81 -0.84
CA PHE A 474 7.85 0.28 0.01
C PHE A 474 8.29 1.67 -0.49
N ALA A 475 9.40 1.77 -1.24
CA ALA A 475 9.81 3.03 -1.88
C ALA A 475 8.80 3.50 -2.95
N THR A 476 8.05 2.58 -3.57
CA THR A 476 6.96 2.91 -4.49
C THR A 476 5.86 3.67 -3.76
N LEU A 477 5.56 3.34 -2.50
CA LEU A 477 4.60 4.09 -1.69
C LEU A 477 4.98 5.56 -1.54
N VAL A 478 6.27 5.85 -1.29
CA VAL A 478 6.77 7.23 -1.20
C VAL A 478 6.56 7.98 -2.53
N ARG A 479 6.76 7.30 -3.67
CA ARG A 479 6.46 7.86 -5.00
C ARG A 479 4.97 8.14 -5.18
N VAL A 480 4.08 7.25 -4.70
CA VAL A 480 2.63 7.47 -4.74
C VAL A 480 2.25 8.72 -3.95
N VAL A 481 2.77 8.89 -2.72
CA VAL A 481 2.56 10.12 -1.92
C VAL A 481 3.00 11.36 -2.69
N ARG A 482 4.19 11.31 -3.31
CA ARG A 482 4.72 12.43 -4.10
C ARG A 482 3.82 12.79 -5.27
N TRP A 483 3.30 11.80 -5.99
CA TRP A 483 2.35 12.02 -7.07
C TRP A 483 1.03 12.60 -6.58
N GLY A 484 0.48 12.09 -5.47
CA GLY A 484 -0.75 12.64 -4.86
C GLY A 484 -0.60 14.11 -4.45
N ARG A 485 0.52 14.47 -3.82
CA ARG A 485 0.84 15.88 -3.49
C ARG A 485 1.02 16.74 -4.75
N SER A 486 1.61 16.18 -5.81
CA SER A 486 1.76 16.88 -7.09
C SER A 486 0.41 17.14 -7.76
N VAL A 487 -0.54 16.20 -7.69
CA VAL A 487 -1.91 16.40 -8.19
C VAL A 487 -2.54 17.61 -7.51
N TYR A 488 -2.52 17.62 -6.17
CA TYR A 488 -3.10 18.70 -5.38
C TYR A 488 -2.47 20.06 -5.72
N ALA A 489 -1.14 20.14 -5.76
CA ALA A 489 -0.43 21.38 -6.09
C ALA A 489 -0.70 21.87 -7.53
N ASN A 490 -0.82 20.96 -8.50
CA ASN A 490 -1.13 21.33 -9.89
C ASN A 490 -2.55 21.86 -10.01
N ILE A 491 -3.50 21.25 -9.30
CA ILE A 491 -4.89 21.70 -9.31
C ILE A 491 -5.02 23.07 -8.62
N GLN A 492 -4.31 23.31 -7.51
CA GLN A 492 -4.27 24.64 -6.89
C GLN A 492 -3.72 25.71 -7.85
N LYS A 493 -2.63 25.42 -8.58
CA LYS A 493 -2.07 26.36 -9.58
C LYS A 493 -3.06 26.65 -10.70
N PHE A 494 -3.75 25.62 -11.20
CA PHE A 494 -4.77 25.79 -12.22
C PHE A 494 -5.93 26.66 -11.72
N ILE A 495 -6.44 26.39 -10.52
CA ILE A 495 -7.50 27.19 -9.91
C ILE A 495 -7.06 28.64 -9.72
N GLN A 496 -5.83 28.88 -9.24
CA GLN A 496 -5.29 30.23 -9.08
C GLN A 496 -5.27 30.97 -10.43
N PHE A 497 -4.78 30.33 -11.49
CA PHE A 497 -4.78 30.89 -12.83
C PHE A 497 -6.21 31.19 -13.31
N GLN A 498 -7.10 30.21 -13.23
CA GLN A 498 -8.48 30.32 -13.69
C GLN A 498 -9.26 31.43 -12.96
N LEU A 499 -9.14 31.48 -11.62
CA LEU A 499 -9.81 32.51 -10.82
C LEU A 499 -9.28 33.90 -11.14
N THR A 500 -7.96 34.03 -11.37
CA THR A 500 -7.37 35.32 -11.73
C THR A 500 -7.91 35.83 -13.06
N VAL A 501 -8.00 34.95 -14.07
CA VAL A 501 -8.57 35.29 -15.38
C VAL A 501 -10.05 35.63 -15.27
N ASN A 502 -10.84 34.82 -14.56
CA ASN A 502 -12.28 35.05 -14.40
C ASN A 502 -12.58 36.36 -13.65
N VAL A 503 -11.87 36.65 -12.56
CA VAL A 503 -12.04 37.89 -11.80
C VAL A 503 -11.66 39.11 -12.64
N ALA A 504 -10.54 39.05 -13.37
CA ALA A 504 -10.13 40.13 -14.25
C ALA A 504 -11.14 40.37 -15.38
N ALA A 505 -11.59 39.32 -16.06
CA ALA A 505 -12.58 39.40 -17.12
C ALA A 505 -13.93 39.93 -16.62
N LEU A 506 -14.37 39.50 -15.43
CA LEU A 506 -15.59 39.97 -14.80
C LEU A 506 -15.50 41.48 -14.48
N ILE A 507 -14.40 41.94 -13.88
CA ILE A 507 -14.20 43.36 -13.56
C ILE A 507 -14.20 44.21 -14.84
N ILE A 508 -13.47 43.79 -15.88
CA ILE A 508 -13.42 44.49 -17.17
C ILE A 508 -14.82 44.60 -17.78
N ASN A 509 -15.56 43.50 -17.82
CA ASN A 509 -16.90 43.47 -18.40
C ASN A 509 -17.90 44.31 -17.60
N VAL A 510 -17.84 44.29 -16.26
CA VAL A 510 -18.72 45.11 -15.41
C VAL A 510 -18.41 46.60 -15.57
N VAL A 511 -17.14 46.99 -15.51
CA VAL A 511 -16.73 48.39 -15.65
C VAL A 511 -17.08 48.92 -17.03
N SER A 512 -16.83 48.14 -18.08
CA SER A 512 -17.22 48.52 -19.45
C SER A 512 -18.73 48.59 -19.60
N ALA A 513 -19.48 47.58 -19.16
CA ALA A 513 -20.93 47.58 -19.25
C ALA A 513 -21.53 48.83 -18.57
N VAL A 514 -21.07 49.16 -17.35
CA VAL A 514 -21.56 50.33 -16.63
C VAL A 514 -21.07 51.65 -17.25
N SER A 515 -19.89 51.71 -17.86
CA SER A 515 -19.36 52.97 -18.41
C SER A 515 -19.85 53.26 -19.84
N SER A 516 -19.84 52.27 -20.72
CA SER A 516 -20.09 52.41 -22.16
C SER A 516 -21.40 51.74 -22.62
N GLY A 517 -22.03 50.92 -21.78
CA GLY A 517 -23.20 50.13 -22.17
C GLY A 517 -22.87 48.93 -23.07
N ASP A 518 -21.58 48.62 -23.26
CA ASP A 518 -21.10 47.50 -24.06
C ASP A 518 -20.04 46.67 -23.32
N VAL A 519 -19.92 45.40 -23.71
CA VAL A 519 -18.95 44.46 -23.13
C VAL A 519 -17.87 44.14 -24.17
N PRO A 520 -16.58 44.38 -23.86
CA PRO A 520 -15.49 44.19 -24.80
C PRO A 520 -15.15 42.72 -25.02
N LEU A 521 -15.48 41.85 -24.05
CA LEU A 521 -15.25 40.42 -24.12
C LEU A 521 -16.59 39.71 -24.35
N ASN A 522 -16.80 39.25 -25.59
CA ASN A 522 -17.96 38.46 -25.95
C ASN A 522 -17.86 37.05 -25.33
N ALA A 523 -19.02 36.42 -25.08
CA ALA A 523 -19.10 35.07 -24.54
C ALA A 523 -18.20 34.06 -25.29
N VAL A 524 -18.15 34.15 -26.62
CA VAL A 524 -17.31 33.29 -27.48
C VAL A 524 -15.81 33.55 -27.30
N SER A 525 -15.41 34.80 -27.10
CA SER A 525 -14.00 35.18 -26.90
C SER A 525 -13.48 34.71 -25.54
N CYS A 526 -14.34 34.66 -24.53
CA CYS A 526 -13.99 34.14 -23.20
C CYS A 526 -13.92 32.61 -23.16
N SER A 527 -14.79 31.88 -23.87
CA SER A 527 -14.72 30.41 -23.93
C SER A 527 -13.46 29.88 -24.63
N GLY A 528 -12.75 30.69 -25.42
CA GLY A 528 -11.47 30.30 -26.05
C GLY A 528 -10.21 30.65 -25.23
N LEU A 529 -10.36 31.40 -24.13
CA LEU A 529 -9.28 31.81 -23.22
C LEU A 529 -9.15 30.88 -21.99
N ILE A 530 -10.16 30.02 -21.79
CA ILE A 530 -10.31 29.04 -20.70
C ILE A 530 -10.11 27.66 -21.30
#